data_AF-T0ZPH4-F1
#
_entry.id   AF-T0ZPH4-F1
#
_cell.length_a   1.000
_cell.length_b   1.000
_cell.length_c   1.000
_cell.angle_alpha   90.00
_cell.angle_beta   90.00
_cell.angle_gamma   90.00
#
_symmetry.space_group_name_H-M   'P 1'
#
loop_
_entity.id
_entity.type
_entity.pdbx_description
1 polymer ?
#
loop_
_entity_poly.entity_id
_entity_poly.type
_entity_poly.pdbx_seq_one_letter_code
_entity_poly.pdbx_strand_id
1 'polypeptide(L)'
;MLAAIREVFDMRGCDRIASAELVTALCADAEGPWATWNRGKSITPRQVARKLGEFQIVPVAIRLPNNTTPRGYHHHQFADAWQRYLCGPVSPLTSATTPQANGGAGSSDFAIRNTSPDV
;
A
#
# COMPACT_ATOMS: atom_id res chain seq x y z
N MET A 1 3.76 7.09 -11.48
CA MET A 1 3.59 7.13 -10.01
C MET A 1 4.82 6.59 -9.28
N LEU A 2 5.23 5.34 -9.52
CA LEU A 2 6.44 4.78 -8.89
C LEU A 2 7.72 5.58 -9.20
N ALA A 3 7.91 6.02 -10.45
CA ALA A 3 9.04 6.88 -10.84
C ALA A 3 9.07 8.20 -10.05
N ALA A 4 7.94 8.91 -9.96
CA ALA A 4 7.86 10.15 -9.18
C ALA A 4 8.13 9.96 -7.69
N ILE A 5 7.71 8.83 -7.11
CA ILE A 5 8.05 8.52 -5.72
C ILE A 5 9.57 8.35 -5.59
N ARG A 6 10.24 7.68 -6.54
CA ARG A 6 11.70 7.57 -6.57
C ARG A 6 12.37 8.94 -6.59
N GLU A 7 11.87 9.85 -7.43
CA GLU A 7 12.37 11.22 -7.50
C GLU A 7 12.17 11.97 -6.18
N VAL A 8 11.02 11.84 -5.52
CA VAL A 8 10.81 12.43 -4.18
C VAL A 8 11.80 11.89 -3.16
N PHE A 9 12.09 10.58 -3.19
CA PHE A 9 13.09 9.97 -2.31
C PHE A 9 14.50 10.49 -2.59
N ASP A 10 14.87 10.62 -3.87
CA ASP A 10 16.16 11.12 -4.33
C ASP A 10 16.36 12.60 -3.95
N MET A 11 15.37 13.45 -4.23
CA MET A 11 15.36 14.87 -3.86
C MET A 11 15.46 15.10 -2.35
N ARG A 12 14.79 14.26 -1.55
CA ARG A 12 14.78 14.38 -0.09
C ARG A 12 16.04 13.77 0.55
N GLY A 13 16.67 12.79 -0.09
CA GLY A 13 17.82 12.07 0.45
C GLY A 13 17.52 11.28 1.73
N CYS A 14 16.28 10.80 1.91
CA CYS A 14 15.83 10.16 3.15
C CYS A 14 15.30 8.74 2.91
N ASP A 15 15.72 7.74 3.68
CA ASP A 15 15.20 6.36 3.56
C ASP A 15 13.76 6.17 4.06
N ARG A 16 13.18 7.19 4.69
CA ARG A 16 11.87 7.15 5.34
C ARG A 16 11.12 8.46 5.13
N ILE A 17 9.88 8.36 4.69
CA ILE A 17 9.01 9.52 4.42
C ILE A 17 7.61 9.29 4.99
N ALA A 18 7.06 10.31 5.66
CA ALA A 18 5.68 10.26 6.12
C ALA A 18 4.71 10.30 4.93
N SER A 19 3.55 9.64 5.02
CA SER A 19 2.58 9.64 3.91
C SER A 19 2.06 11.05 3.59
N ALA A 20 1.98 11.93 4.60
CA ALA A 20 1.63 13.34 4.41
C ALA A 20 2.71 14.08 3.62
N GLU A 21 3.98 13.92 4.02
CA GLU A 21 5.12 14.52 3.33
C GLU A 21 5.28 14.04 1.89
N LEU A 22 5.05 12.75 1.64
CA LEU A 22 5.08 12.18 0.30
C LEU A 22 4.05 12.85 -0.61
N VAL A 23 2.84 13.09 -0.11
CA VAL A 23 1.79 13.79 -0.86
C VAL A 23 2.15 15.25 -1.10
N THR A 24 2.68 15.95 -0.09
CA THR A 24 3.11 17.33 -0.23
C THR A 24 4.18 17.46 -1.32
N ALA A 25 5.18 16.57 -1.32
CA ALA A 25 6.23 16.56 -2.34
C ALA A 25 5.68 16.22 -3.73
N LEU A 26 4.81 15.20 -3.85
CA LEU A 26 4.15 14.86 -5.12
C LEU A 26 3.24 15.98 -5.63
N CYS A 27 2.63 16.76 -4.74
CA CYS A 27 1.76 17.87 -5.10
C CYS A 27 2.55 19.14 -5.45
N ALA A 28 3.78 19.28 -4.94
CA ALA A 28 4.70 20.33 -5.36
C ALA A 28 5.13 20.14 -6.82
N ASP A 29 5.19 18.90 -7.28
CA ASP A 29 5.48 18.54 -8.66
C ASP A 29 4.20 18.63 -9.53
N ALA A 30 3.88 19.86 -9.94
CA ALA A 30 2.65 20.19 -10.64
C ALA A 30 2.59 19.68 -12.11
N GLU A 31 3.72 19.24 -12.67
CA GLU A 31 3.76 18.60 -14.00
C GLU A 31 3.21 17.16 -13.97
N GLY A 32 3.06 16.60 -12.76
CA GLY A 32 2.56 15.26 -12.57
C GLY A 32 1.03 15.13 -12.65
N PRO A 33 0.50 13.99 -13.12
CA PRO A 33 -0.93 13.69 -13.07
C PRO A 33 -1.51 13.65 -11.63
N TRP A 34 -0.67 13.77 -10.59
CA TRP A 34 -1.05 13.74 -9.18
C TRP A 34 -1.71 15.05 -8.70
N ALA A 35 -1.36 16.19 -9.31
CA ALA A 35 -1.95 17.49 -8.98
C ALA A 35 -3.41 17.59 -9.43
N THR A 36 -3.78 16.93 -10.54
CA THR A 36 -5.14 16.95 -11.13
C THR A 36 -5.89 15.63 -11.00
N TRP A 37 -5.34 14.67 -10.24
CA TRP A 37 -5.75 13.26 -10.18
C TRP A 37 -7.25 13.02 -9.92
N ASN A 38 -7.88 13.83 -9.06
CA ASN A 38 -9.28 13.61 -8.67
C ASN A 38 -10.19 14.73 -9.19
N ARG A 39 -10.41 14.75 -10.52
CA ARG A 39 -11.18 15.80 -11.21
C ARG A 39 -10.65 17.21 -10.88
N GLY A 40 -9.32 17.38 -10.94
CA GLY A 40 -8.66 18.66 -10.64
C GLY A 40 -8.31 18.88 -9.16
N LYS A 41 -8.49 17.88 -8.29
CA LYS A 41 -8.03 17.92 -6.89
C LYS A 41 -6.75 17.12 -6.70
N SER A 42 -5.89 17.62 -5.80
CA SER A 42 -4.67 16.97 -5.37
C SER A 42 -4.95 15.61 -4.76
N ILE A 43 -4.04 14.67 -5.02
CA ILE A 43 -4.13 13.32 -4.46
C ILE A 43 -4.02 13.36 -2.93
N THR A 44 -4.85 12.56 -2.24
CA THR A 44 -4.82 12.48 -0.77
C THR A 44 -3.89 11.36 -0.30
N PRO A 45 -3.33 11.43 0.93
CA PRO A 45 -2.48 10.37 1.48
C PRO A 45 -3.19 9.02 1.55
N ARG A 46 -4.51 9.02 1.77
CA ARG A 46 -5.33 7.81 1.74
C ARG A 46 -5.41 7.20 0.34
N GLN A 47 -5.52 8.01 -0.72
CA GLN A 47 -5.53 7.52 -2.09
C GLN A 47 -4.15 7.00 -2.52
N VAL A 48 -3.08 7.70 -2.14
CA VAL A 48 -1.70 7.21 -2.33
C VAL A 48 -1.55 5.85 -1.66
N ALA A 49 -1.96 5.71 -0.39
CA ALA A 49 -1.88 4.44 0.33
C ALA A 49 -2.66 3.31 -0.35
N ARG A 50 -3.86 3.58 -0.88
CA ARG A 50 -4.63 2.58 -1.62
C ARG A 50 -3.92 2.13 -2.89
N LYS A 51 -3.38 3.07 -3.66
CA LYS A 51 -2.63 2.78 -4.88
C LYS A 51 -1.34 2.01 -4.59
N LEU A 52 -0.63 2.38 -3.54
CA LEU A 52 0.56 1.66 -3.09
C LEU A 52 0.25 0.26 -2.57
N GLY A 53 -0.92 0.06 -1.95
CA GLY A 53 -1.40 -1.26 -1.56
C GLY A 53 -1.58 -2.23 -2.74
N GLU A 54 -1.95 -1.73 -3.94
CA GLU A 54 -2.01 -2.54 -5.17
C GLU A 54 -0.64 -3.11 -5.54
N PHE A 55 0.44 -2.42 -5.15
CA PHE A 55 1.83 -2.82 -5.35
C PHE A 55 2.45 -3.54 -4.14
N GLN A 56 1.63 -3.99 -3.17
CA GLN A 56 2.08 -4.61 -1.90
C GLN A 56 2.91 -3.67 -0.99
N ILE A 57 2.85 -2.35 -1.21
CA ILE A 57 3.53 -1.36 -0.37
C ILE A 57 2.56 -0.80 0.66
N VAL A 58 2.86 -1.00 1.94
CA VAL A 58 1.97 -0.62 3.04
C VAL A 58 2.57 0.47 3.93
N PRO A 59 1.77 1.43 4.39
CA PRO A 59 2.26 2.46 5.29
C PRO A 59 2.55 1.87 6.67
N VAL A 60 3.80 2.01 7.12
CA VAL A 60 4.29 1.56 8.42
C VAL A 60 4.33 2.72 9.41
N ALA A 61 4.23 2.40 10.70
CA ALA A 61 4.35 3.37 11.77
C ALA A 61 5.81 3.76 11.98
N ILE A 62 6.14 5.04 11.80
CA ILE A 62 7.51 5.55 11.97
C ILE A 62 7.52 6.43 13.20
N ARG A 63 8.39 6.12 14.16
CA ARG A 63 8.54 6.92 15.38
C ARG A 63 9.40 8.14 15.08
N LEU A 64 8.82 9.33 15.16
CA LEU A 64 9.54 10.59 15.02
C LEU A 64 9.98 11.13 16.40
N PRO A 65 11.02 11.98 16.45
CA PRO A 65 11.56 12.53 17.70
C PRO A 65 10.58 13.47 18.44
N ASN A 66 9.50 13.89 17.78
CA ASN A 66 8.44 14.74 18.33
C ASN A 66 7.33 13.95 19.08
N ASN A 67 7.61 12.70 19.47
CA ASN A 67 6.66 11.79 20.13
C ASN A 67 5.40 11.48 19.30
N THR A 68 5.42 11.75 18.00
CA THR A 68 4.37 11.33 17.08
C THR A 68 4.79 10.07 16.33
N THR A 69 3.82 9.23 16.04
CA THR A 69 4.02 7.99 15.28
C THR A 69 3.22 8.08 13.97
N PRO A 70 3.58 8.99 13.05
CA PRO A 70 2.89 9.08 11.77
C PRO A 70 3.10 7.79 10.97
N ARG A 71 2.14 7.53 10.10
CA ARG A 71 2.28 6.49 9.08
C ARG A 71 3.11 7.01 7.92
N GLY A 72 4.05 6.20 7.46
CA GLY A 72 4.98 6.53 6.39
C GLY A 72 5.48 5.30 5.66
N TYR A 73 6.47 5.49 4.81
CA TYR A 73 7.02 4.44 3.97
C TYR A 73 8.55 4.43 4.03
N HIS A 74 9.12 3.25 3.84
CA HIS A 74 10.55 3.08 3.69
C HIS A 74 10.93 2.95 2.22
N HIS A 75 12.09 3.51 1.86
CA HIS A 75 12.67 3.39 0.53
C HIS A 75 12.79 1.93 0.06
N HIS A 76 13.21 1.03 0.96
CA HIS A 76 13.33 -0.40 0.64
C HIS A 76 12.02 -1.06 0.21
N GLN A 77 10.85 -0.57 0.67
CA GLN A 77 9.56 -1.13 0.26
C GLN A 77 9.28 -0.84 -1.21
N PHE A 78 9.77 0.29 -1.72
CA PHE A 78 9.65 0.65 -3.12
C PHE A 78 10.74 0.03 -3.98
N ALA A 79 11.87 -0.39 -3.42
CA ALA A 79 12.96 -0.99 -4.19
C ALA A 79 12.48 -2.21 -5.01
N ASP A 80 11.72 -3.11 -4.38
CA ASP A 80 11.11 -4.27 -5.04
C ASP A 80 10.15 -3.86 -6.16
N ALA A 81 9.23 -2.92 -5.85
CA ALA A 81 8.29 -2.41 -6.84
C ALA A 81 8.98 -1.65 -8.00
N TRP A 82 10.04 -0.89 -7.74
CA TRP A 82 10.80 -0.22 -8.77
C TRP A 82 11.53 -1.22 -9.66
N GLN A 83 12.16 -2.23 -9.10
CA GLN A 83 12.78 -3.29 -9.89
C GLN A 83 11.73 -4.01 -10.74
N ARG A 84 10.54 -4.27 -10.19
CA ARG A 84 9.48 -5.00 -10.89
C ARG A 84 8.76 -4.20 -11.97
N TYR A 85 8.50 -2.91 -11.73
CA TYR A 85 7.66 -2.07 -12.59
C TYR A 85 8.43 -1.00 -13.39
N LEU A 86 9.63 -0.60 -12.97
CA LEU A 86 10.46 0.36 -13.72
C LEU A 86 11.53 -0.31 -14.60
N CYS A 87 11.88 -1.59 -14.39
CA CYS A 87 12.97 -2.24 -15.12
C CYS A 87 12.60 -2.88 -16.49
N GLY A 88 11.33 -2.89 -16.91
CA GLY A 88 10.93 -3.40 -18.24
C GLY A 88 11.09 -4.92 -18.44
N PRO A 89 10.59 -5.46 -19.56
CA PRO A 89 9.36 -6.25 -19.63
C PRO A 89 9.56 -7.71 -19.21
N VAL A 90 9.01 -8.09 -18.04
CA VAL A 90 8.54 -9.46 -17.80
C VAL A 90 7.11 -9.40 -17.29
N SER A 91 6.20 -9.54 -18.25
CA SER A 91 4.76 -9.78 -18.04
C SER A 91 4.52 -11.14 -17.35
N PRO A 92 3.31 -11.44 -16.87
CA PRO A 92 2.59 -10.89 -15.73
C PRO A 92 2.46 -11.96 -14.61
N LEU A 93 1.61 -11.73 -13.62
CA LEU A 93 1.13 -12.70 -12.61
C LEU A 93 1.93 -12.79 -11.31
N THR A 94 1.60 -11.96 -10.31
CA THR A 94 1.39 -12.48 -8.95
C THR A 94 0.32 -11.67 -8.25
N SER A 95 -0.80 -12.34 -8.06
CA SER A 95 -1.96 -12.05 -7.24
C SER A 95 -1.68 -11.20 -5.99
N ALA A 96 -2.28 -10.02 -5.93
CA ALA A 96 -2.58 -9.37 -4.66
C ALA A 96 -3.82 -10.05 -4.05
N THR A 97 -3.62 -11.20 -3.39
CA THR A 97 -4.60 -11.71 -2.43
C THR A 97 -4.04 -11.45 -1.05
N THR A 98 -4.40 -10.30 -0.46
CA THR A 98 -4.32 -10.13 0.98
C THR A 98 -5.21 -11.20 1.63
N PRO A 99 -4.69 -12.12 2.46
CA PRO A 99 -5.55 -12.99 3.25
C PRO A 99 -6.41 -12.11 4.16
N GLN A 100 -7.73 -12.11 3.94
CA GLN A 100 -8.65 -11.55 4.91
C GLN A 100 -8.49 -12.37 6.19
N ALA A 101 -7.99 -11.73 7.25
CA ALA A 101 -8.00 -12.29 8.58
C ALA A 101 -9.47 -12.47 9.00
N ASN A 102 -9.98 -13.69 8.84
CA ASN A 102 -11.25 -14.13 9.39
C ASN A 102 -11.09 -14.25 10.91
N GLY A 103 -11.55 -13.25 11.65
CA GLY A 103 -11.47 -13.20 13.10
C GLY A 103 -12.82 -12.85 13.72
N GLY A 104 -13.45 -13.85 14.33
CA GLY A 104 -14.65 -13.71 15.16
C GLY A 104 -15.57 -14.93 15.03
N ALA A 105 -15.14 -16.12 15.47
CA ALA A 105 -15.40 -16.63 16.83
C ALA A 105 -16.88 -17.03 17.04
N GLY A 106 -17.12 -18.33 17.28
CA GLY A 106 -18.42 -18.84 17.68
C GLY A 106 -18.54 -20.35 17.53
N SER A 107 -18.07 -21.07 18.55
CA SER A 107 -17.98 -22.53 18.66
C SER A 107 -19.32 -23.29 18.59
N SER A 108 -19.18 -24.61 18.48
CA SER A 108 -20.16 -25.68 18.82
C SER A 108 -21.32 -25.84 17.81
N ASP A 109 -21.68 -27.02 17.32
CA ASP A 109 -21.70 -28.35 17.91
C ASP A 109 -21.77 -29.40 16.78
N PHE A 110 -20.98 -30.46 16.87
CA PHE A 110 -20.93 -31.54 15.89
C PHE A 110 -21.95 -32.60 16.28
N ALA A 111 -23.16 -32.52 15.73
CA ALA A 111 -24.18 -33.55 15.89
C ALA A 111 -24.83 -33.90 14.54
N ILE A 112 -24.03 -34.46 13.63
CA ILE A 112 -24.55 -35.17 12.46
C ILE A 112 -24.55 -36.67 12.80
N ARG A 113 -25.69 -37.20 13.25
CA ARG A 113 -25.96 -38.64 13.22
C ARG A 113 -27.00 -38.88 12.14
N ASN A 114 -26.52 -39.10 10.92
CA ASN A 114 -27.33 -39.66 9.84
C ASN A 114 -27.24 -41.18 9.90
N THR A 115 -28.25 -41.84 10.47
CA THR A 115 -28.46 -43.28 10.25
C THR A 115 -29.94 -43.55 10.00
N SER A 116 -30.30 -43.55 8.72
CA SER A 116 -31.33 -44.40 8.14
C SER A 116 -30.70 -45.01 6.88
N PRO A 117 -30.86 -46.32 6.63
CA PRO A 117 -32.09 -46.77 5.99
C PRO A 117 -32.64 -48.14 6.44
N ASP A 118 -33.97 -48.23 6.35
CA ASP A 118 -34.87 -49.34 5.95
C ASP A 118 -34.23 -50.66 5.45
N VAL A 119 -34.56 -51.78 6.12
CA VAL A 119 -35.29 -52.97 5.59
C VAL A 119 -36.11 -53.64 6.70
#